data_AF-A0A9E1F9B7-F1
#
_entry.id   AF-A0A9E1F9B7-F1
#
_cell.length_a   1.000
_cell.length_b   1.000
_cell.length_c   1.000
_cell.angle_alpha   90.00
_cell.angle_beta   90.00
_cell.angle_gamma   90.00
#
_symmetry.space_group_name_H-M   'P 1'
#
loop_
_entity.id
_entity.type
_entity.pdbx_description
1 polymer ?
#
loop_
_entity_poly.entity_id
_entity_poly.type
_entity_poly.pdbx_seq_one_letter_code
_entity_poly.pdbx_strand_id
1 'polypeptide(L)'
;QISALVISPKALFWCLVSAVCVCVYNLAPARLNAKYSVTLTLGWGMVIGGVVLCLYMRVWEFAGLSGTAQWLAFLAVITLGTIFAFSFYMTGVKLIGASKASMIACIEPLSAAFFGYFWLGTKFVFWDFLGFALIISCIFLLSKKRDDISSAN
;
A
#
# COMPACT_ATOMS: atom_id res chain seq x y z
N GLN A 1 -31.07 11.24 12.01
CA GLN A 1 -30.40 10.26 12.89
C GLN A 1 -28.90 10.38 12.68
N ILE A 2 -28.19 11.11 13.55
CA ILE A 2 -26.73 11.15 13.58
C ILE A 2 -26.33 10.66 14.97
N SER A 3 -26.43 9.35 15.19
CA SER A 3 -26.11 8.76 16.50
C SER A 3 -25.58 7.35 16.31
N ALA A 4 -24.48 7.25 15.57
CA ALA A 4 -23.49 6.19 15.68
C ALA A 4 -22.28 6.65 14.86
N LEU A 5 -21.08 6.57 15.44
CA LEU A 5 -19.87 6.63 14.63
C LEU A 5 -19.94 5.43 13.68
N VAL A 6 -19.97 5.67 12.36
CA VAL A 6 -20.01 4.61 11.33
C VAL A 6 -18.82 3.65 11.48
N ILE A 7 -17.75 4.11 12.14
CA ILE A 7 -16.57 3.35 12.51
C ILE A 7 -16.73 2.71 13.89
N SER A 8 -16.58 1.39 13.94
CA SER A 8 -16.47 0.62 15.18
C SER A 8 -15.26 1.12 16.00
N PRO A 9 -15.36 1.27 17.34
CA PRO A 9 -14.22 1.64 18.19
C PRO A 9 -13.01 0.72 18.01
N LYS A 10 -13.23 -0.57 17.72
CA LYS A 10 -12.15 -1.52 17.40
C LYS A 10 -11.45 -1.18 16.10
N ALA A 11 -12.19 -0.77 15.07
CA ALA A 11 -11.61 -0.35 13.79
C ALA A 11 -10.77 0.93 13.97
N LEU A 12 -11.24 1.88 14.80
CA LEU A 12 -10.46 3.08 15.13
C LEU A 12 -9.16 2.74 15.86
N PHE A 13 -9.21 1.84 16.84
CA PHE A 13 -8.03 1.38 17.58
C PHE A 13 -6.98 0.75 16.64
N TRP A 14 -7.39 -0.20 15.80
CA TRP A 14 -6.48 -0.85 14.86
C TRP A 14 -5.95 0.13 13.78
N CYS A 15 -6.76 1.09 13.35
CA CYS A 15 -6.33 2.14 12.43
C CYS A 15 -5.26 3.04 13.06
N LEU A 16 -5.43 3.44 14.32
CA LEU A 16 -4.42 4.24 15.03
C LEU A 16 -3.12 3.46 15.22
N VAL A 17 -3.20 2.20 15.64
CA VAL A 17 -2.03 1.31 15.76
C VAL A 17 -1.33 1.18 14.40
N SER A 18 -2.09 0.98 13.32
CA SER A 18 -1.54 0.92 11.96
C SER A 18 -0.83 2.22 11.57
N ALA A 19 -1.40 3.39 11.87
CA ALA A 19 -0.78 4.68 11.59
C ALA A 19 0.55 4.85 12.34
N VAL A 20 0.61 4.46 13.61
CA VAL A 20 1.86 4.46 14.40
C VAL A 20 2.87 3.49 13.78
N CYS A 21 2.47 2.28 13.41
CA CYS A 21 3.34 1.31 12.75
C CYS A 21 3.88 1.84 11.40
N VAL A 22 3.05 2.50 10.59
CA VAL A 22 3.47 3.13 9.32
C VAL A 22 4.48 4.25 9.58
N CYS A 23 4.28 5.05 10.62
CA CYS A 23 5.21 6.10 11.03
C CYS A 23 6.58 5.49 11.40
N VAL A 24 6.58 4.47 12.27
CA VAL A 24 7.80 3.74 12.67
C VAL A 24 8.47 3.07 11.48
N TYR A 25 7.71 2.41 10.60
CA TYR A 25 8.22 1.77 9.39
C TYR A 25 8.93 2.75 8.44
N ASN A 26 8.47 4.00 8.35
CA ASN A 26 9.12 5.01 7.52
C ASN A 26 10.33 5.68 8.21
N LEU A 27 10.26 5.92 9.53
CA LEU A 27 11.29 6.65 10.27
C LEU A 27 12.44 5.77 10.77
N ALA A 28 12.15 4.58 11.29
CA ALA A 28 13.15 3.70 11.89
C ALA A 28 14.26 3.28 10.90
N PRO A 29 13.95 2.85 9.65
CA PRO A 29 14.99 2.48 8.70
C PRO A 29 15.59 3.68 7.99
N ALA A 30 15.20 4.94 8.26
CA ALA A 30 15.69 6.10 7.52
C ALA A 30 17.23 6.21 7.57
N ARG A 31 17.84 5.97 8.74
CA ARG A 31 19.31 5.93 8.88
C ARG A 31 19.95 4.72 8.20
N LEU A 32 19.25 3.58 8.18
CA LEU A 32 19.73 2.34 7.59
C LEU A 32 19.69 2.39 6.06
N ASN A 33 18.62 2.94 5.49
CA ASN A 33 18.44 3.20 4.06
C ASN A 33 19.41 4.25 3.51
N ALA A 34 19.99 5.09 4.37
CA ALA A 34 21.07 6.00 3.97
C ALA A 34 22.41 5.28 3.73
N LYS A 35 22.60 4.08 4.32
CA LYS A 35 23.85 3.30 4.24
C LYS A 35 23.72 2.04 3.38
N TYR A 36 22.53 1.46 3.30
CA TYR A 36 22.23 0.24 2.55
C TYR A 36 21.13 0.50 1.52
N SER A 37 21.10 -0.30 0.45
CA SER A 37 20.03 -0.21 -0.54
C SER A 37 18.67 -0.49 0.11
N VAL A 38 17.68 0.35 -0.19
CA VAL A 38 16.29 0.21 0.29
C VAL A 38 15.74 -1.19 0.00
N THR A 39 16.09 -1.78 -1.13
CA THR A 39 15.68 -3.15 -1.49
C THR A 39 16.18 -4.20 -0.50
N LEU A 40 17.41 -4.05 -0.01
CA LEU A 40 18.00 -5.00 0.95
C LEU A 40 17.33 -4.90 2.32
N THR A 41 17.13 -3.69 2.81
CA THR A 41 16.42 -3.44 4.08
C THR A 41 14.98 -3.94 4.01
N LEU A 42 14.29 -3.71 2.90
CA LEU A 42 12.92 -4.19 2.67
C LEU A 42 12.86 -5.72 2.62
N GLY A 43 13.80 -6.36 1.92
CA GLY A 43 13.87 -7.82 1.79
C GLY A 43 14.02 -8.50 3.16
N TRP A 44 14.93 -8.02 4.00
CA TRP A 44 15.06 -8.52 5.38
C TRP A 44 13.82 -8.25 6.22
N GLY A 45 13.18 -7.09 6.05
CA GLY A 45 11.90 -6.78 6.69
C GLY A 45 10.79 -7.78 6.31
N MET A 46 10.69 -8.14 5.03
CA MET A 46 9.73 -9.13 4.54
C MET A 46 10.02 -10.54 5.07
N VAL A 47 11.28 -10.95 5.15
CA VAL A 47 11.65 -12.27 5.71
C VAL A 47 11.30 -12.34 7.20
N ILE A 48 11.70 -11.35 7.99
CA ILE A 48 11.42 -11.31 9.43
C ILE A 48 9.91 -11.24 9.66
N GLY A 49 9.20 -10.35 8.96
CA GLY A 49 7.75 -10.22 9.03
C GLY A 49 7.02 -11.50 8.65
N GLY A 50 7.48 -12.18 7.59
CA GLY A 50 6.96 -13.47 7.15
C GLY A 50 7.14 -14.56 8.20
N VAL A 51 8.32 -14.67 8.81
CA VAL A 51 8.58 -15.65 9.88
C VAL A 51 7.69 -15.38 11.10
N VAL A 52 7.59 -14.13 11.54
CA VAL A 52 6.73 -13.76 12.68
C VAL A 52 5.27 -14.07 12.39
N LEU A 53 4.78 -13.73 11.19
CA LEU A 53 3.40 -14.04 10.77
C LEU A 53 3.17 -15.55 10.65
N CYS A 54 4.14 -16.32 10.13
CA CYS A 54 4.06 -17.77 10.05
C CYS A 54 3.89 -18.41 11.43
N LEU A 55 4.63 -17.92 12.43
CA LEU A 55 4.52 -18.38 13.82
C LEU A 55 3.18 -17.99 14.45
N TYR A 56 2.73 -16.75 14.23
CA TYR A 56 1.47 -16.24 14.78
C TYR A 56 0.25 -16.95 14.19
N MET A 57 0.21 -17.10 12.87
CA MET A 57 -0.90 -17.74 12.13
C MET A 57 -0.87 -19.26 12.20
N ARG A 58 0.19 -19.86 12.79
CA ARG A 58 0.38 -21.30 12.90
C ARG A 58 0.15 -22.02 11.58
N VAL A 59 0.93 -21.65 10.57
CA VAL A 59 0.74 -22.14 9.19
C VAL A 59 0.80 -23.67 9.09
N TRP A 60 1.40 -24.36 10.06
CA TRP A 60 1.42 -25.83 10.15
C TRP A 60 0.08 -26.48 10.56
N GLU A 61 -0.87 -25.73 11.13
CA GLU A 61 -2.24 -26.21 11.41
C GLU A 61 -3.18 -25.98 10.20
N PHE A 62 -2.71 -25.26 9.18
CA PHE A 62 -3.49 -24.98 7.98
C PHE A 62 -3.68 -26.26 7.16
N ALA A 63 -4.94 -26.61 6.86
CA ALA A 63 -5.31 -27.80 6.11
C ALA A 63 -4.83 -27.82 4.63
N GLY A 64 -4.04 -26.82 4.22
CA GLY A 64 -3.56 -26.66 2.85
C GLY A 64 -4.61 -26.09 1.90
N LEU A 65 -4.14 -25.63 0.74
CA LEU A 65 -5.01 -25.27 -0.38
C LEU A 65 -5.36 -26.56 -1.13
N SER A 66 -6.65 -26.85 -1.28
CA SER A 66 -7.13 -28.11 -1.86
C SER A 66 -7.39 -28.02 -3.37
N GLY A 67 -7.59 -26.82 -3.91
CA GLY A 67 -7.89 -26.59 -5.33
C GLY A 67 -6.72 -26.03 -6.13
N THR A 68 -6.58 -26.47 -7.38
CA THR A 68 -5.62 -25.90 -8.37
C THR A 68 -5.83 -24.39 -8.57
N ALA A 69 -7.08 -23.93 -8.60
CA ALA A 69 -7.43 -22.52 -8.68
C ALA A 69 -6.94 -21.72 -7.46
N GLN A 70 -6.99 -22.30 -6.26
CA GLN A 70 -6.53 -21.66 -5.03
C GLN A 70 -5.01 -21.53 -5.02
N TRP A 71 -4.30 -22.58 -5.44
CA TRP A 71 -2.85 -22.54 -5.63
C TRP A 71 -2.43 -21.51 -6.69
N LEU A 72 -3.16 -21.44 -7.80
CA LEU A 72 -2.88 -20.48 -8.85
C LEU A 72 -3.12 -19.04 -8.37
N ALA A 73 -4.21 -18.79 -7.65
CA ALA A 73 -4.47 -17.48 -7.04
C ALA A 73 -3.39 -17.11 -6.01
N PHE A 74 -2.98 -18.06 -5.17
CA PHE A 74 -1.90 -17.86 -4.20
C PHE A 74 -0.58 -17.50 -4.88
N LEU A 75 -0.18 -18.26 -5.91
CA LEU A 75 1.01 -17.96 -6.71
C LEU A 75 0.90 -16.62 -7.43
N ALA A 76 -0.28 -16.27 -7.98
CA ALA A 76 -0.51 -15.00 -8.63
C ALA A 76 -0.35 -13.82 -7.66
N VAL A 77 -0.88 -13.91 -6.44
CA VAL A 77 -0.72 -12.85 -5.42
C VAL A 77 0.74 -12.66 -5.01
N ILE A 78 1.50 -13.76 -4.84
CA ILE A 78 2.92 -13.67 -4.48
C ILE A 78 3.73 -13.10 -5.65
N THR A 79 3.54 -13.63 -6.84
CA THR A 79 4.37 -13.25 -8.01
C THR A 79 3.96 -11.89 -8.56
N LEU A 80 2.70 -11.72 -8.99
CA LEU A 80 2.22 -10.49 -9.60
C LEU A 80 2.00 -9.40 -8.55
N GLY A 81 1.36 -9.73 -7.42
CA GLY A 81 0.99 -8.77 -6.39
C GLY A 81 2.16 -8.31 -5.52
N THR A 82 3.20 -9.14 -5.36
CA THR A 82 4.35 -8.80 -4.52
C THR A 82 5.62 -8.63 -5.35
N ILE A 83 6.17 -9.72 -5.90
CA ILE A 83 7.51 -9.70 -6.51
C ILE A 83 7.59 -8.73 -7.69
N PHE A 84 6.69 -8.84 -8.67
CA PHE A 84 6.69 -7.97 -9.85
C PHE A 84 6.27 -6.55 -9.50
N ALA A 85 5.23 -6.36 -8.68
CA ALA A 85 4.79 -5.03 -8.24
C ALA A 85 5.92 -4.25 -7.56
N PHE A 86 6.62 -4.86 -6.59
CA PHE A 86 7.74 -4.23 -5.91
C PHE A 86 8.94 -4.02 -6.84
N SER A 87 9.22 -4.96 -7.75
CA SER A 87 10.32 -4.83 -8.71
C SER A 87 10.09 -3.66 -9.67
N PHE A 88 8.87 -3.52 -10.20
CA PHE A 88 8.50 -2.40 -11.06
C PHE A 88 8.47 -1.08 -10.31
N TYR A 89 7.93 -1.07 -9.09
CA TYR A 89 7.98 0.12 -8.25
C TYR A 89 9.42 0.58 -7.99
N MET A 90 10.30 -0.32 -7.59
CA MET A 90 11.70 0.00 -7.30
C MET A 90 12.46 0.41 -8.56
N THR A 91 12.17 -0.21 -9.70
CA THR A 91 12.73 0.18 -11.00
C THR A 91 12.24 1.57 -11.40
N GLY A 92 10.95 1.86 -11.24
CA GLY A 92 10.38 3.19 -11.45
C GLY A 92 11.05 4.23 -10.56
N VAL A 93 11.18 3.96 -9.26
CA VAL A 93 11.91 4.83 -8.31
C VAL A 93 13.34 5.10 -8.78
N LYS A 94 14.06 4.10 -9.31
CA LYS A 94 15.42 4.28 -9.85
C LYS A 94 15.44 5.14 -11.12
N LEU A 95 14.45 5.02 -12.00
CA LEU A 95 14.39 5.73 -13.28
C LEU A 95 13.95 7.19 -13.16
N ILE A 96 12.91 7.46 -12.36
CA ILE A 96 12.28 8.80 -12.26
C ILE A 96 12.51 9.47 -10.90
N GLY A 97 13.17 8.79 -9.96
CA GLY A 97 13.39 9.26 -8.59
C GLY A 97 12.20 9.00 -7.66
N ALA A 98 12.48 8.85 -6.37
CA ALA A 98 11.47 8.56 -5.33
C ALA A 98 10.35 9.61 -5.25
N SER A 99 10.70 10.88 -5.51
CA SER A 99 9.76 11.99 -5.56
C SER A 99 8.69 11.77 -6.65
N LYS A 100 9.07 11.64 -7.91
CA LYS A 100 8.12 11.44 -9.02
C LYS A 100 7.37 10.11 -8.92
N ALA A 101 8.06 9.05 -8.50
CA ALA A 101 7.43 7.75 -8.28
C ALA A 101 6.32 7.81 -7.21
N SER A 102 6.50 8.56 -6.11
CA SER A 102 5.44 8.73 -5.10
C SER A 102 4.19 9.43 -5.65
N MET A 103 4.33 10.37 -6.59
CA MET A 103 3.18 11.06 -7.18
C MET A 103 2.38 10.13 -8.08
N ILE A 104 3.07 9.30 -8.87
CA ILE A 104 2.44 8.26 -9.69
C ILE A 104 1.76 7.22 -8.78
N ALA A 105 2.38 6.87 -7.65
CA ALA A 105 1.77 5.96 -6.67
C ALA A 105 0.46 6.51 -6.10
N CYS A 106 0.29 7.84 -5.99
CA CYS A 106 -0.99 8.40 -5.57
C CYS A 106 -2.14 8.15 -6.55
N ILE A 107 -1.89 7.68 -7.77
CA ILE A 107 -2.94 7.25 -8.73
C ILE A 107 -3.50 5.87 -8.33
N GLU A 108 -2.81 5.10 -7.50
CA GLU A 108 -3.20 3.76 -7.06
C GLU A 108 -4.65 3.67 -6.51
N PRO A 109 -5.13 4.59 -5.64
CA PRO A 109 -6.52 4.54 -5.15
C PRO A 109 -7.54 4.73 -6.26
N LEU A 110 -7.22 5.53 -7.29
CA LEU A 110 -8.09 5.74 -8.44
C LEU A 110 -8.16 4.49 -9.32
N SER A 111 -7.01 3.86 -9.57
CA SER A 111 -6.95 2.56 -10.27
C SER A 111 -7.69 1.48 -9.49
N ALA A 112 -7.52 1.41 -8.17
CA ALA A 112 -8.23 0.47 -7.31
C ALA A 112 -9.75 0.68 -7.37
N ALA A 113 -10.22 1.93 -7.34
CA ALA A 113 -11.63 2.25 -7.53
C ALA A 113 -12.14 1.82 -8.92
N PHE A 114 -11.37 2.09 -9.97
CA PHE A 114 -11.70 1.69 -11.34
C PHE A 114 -11.86 0.18 -11.47
N PHE A 115 -10.86 -0.61 -11.03
CA PHE A 115 -10.96 -2.07 -11.04
C PHE A 115 -12.04 -2.57 -10.07
N GLY A 116 -12.26 -1.89 -8.95
CA GLY A 116 -13.35 -2.19 -8.01
C GLY A 116 -14.72 -2.13 -8.68
N TYR A 117 -14.96 -1.14 -9.53
CA TYR A 117 -16.20 -0.99 -10.29
C TYR A 117 -16.29 -1.96 -11.46
N PHE A 118 -15.30 -1.95 -12.36
CA PHE A 118 -15.37 -2.69 -13.62
C PHE A 118 -15.12 -4.18 -13.47
N TRP A 119 -14.20 -4.58 -12.59
CA TRP A 119 -13.82 -5.99 -12.42
C TRP A 119 -14.60 -6.65 -11.27
N LEU A 120 -14.67 -6.00 -10.11
CA LEU A 120 -15.36 -6.56 -8.93
C LEU A 120 -16.88 -6.30 -8.92
N GLY A 121 -17.38 -5.41 -9.78
CA GLY A 121 -18.81 -5.05 -9.82
C GLY A 121 -19.28 -4.24 -8.61
N THR A 122 -18.36 -3.56 -7.92
CA THR A 122 -18.68 -2.76 -6.72
C THR A 122 -19.53 -1.56 -7.14
N LYS A 123 -20.71 -1.39 -6.51
CA LYS A 123 -21.58 -0.25 -6.79
C LYS A 123 -21.13 0.96 -5.99
N PHE A 124 -20.76 2.03 -6.67
CA PHE A 124 -20.43 3.30 -6.05
C PHE A 124 -21.65 4.17 -5.83
N VAL A 125 -21.69 4.81 -4.67
CA VAL A 125 -22.69 5.79 -4.26
C VAL A 125 -22.15 7.20 -4.54
N PHE A 126 -23.02 8.20 -4.56
CA PHE A 126 -22.63 9.60 -4.82
C PHE A 126 -21.46 10.08 -3.95
N TRP A 127 -21.43 9.69 -2.67
CA TRP A 127 -20.36 10.06 -1.74
C TRP A 127 -18.98 9.49 -2.11
N ASP A 128 -18.93 8.34 -2.78
CA ASP A 128 -17.67 7.74 -3.24
C ASP A 128 -17.03 8.60 -4.34
N PHE A 129 -17.85 9.13 -5.26
CA PHE A 129 -17.39 10.05 -6.29
C PHE A 129 -16.86 11.37 -5.72
N LEU A 130 -17.50 11.90 -4.67
CA LEU A 130 -16.98 13.07 -3.96
C LEU A 130 -15.63 12.74 -3.30
N GLY A 131 -15.48 11.55 -2.73
CA GLY A 131 -14.20 11.06 -2.20
C GLY A 131 -13.12 10.99 -3.28
N PHE A 132 -13.43 10.44 -4.46
CA PHE A 132 -12.48 10.40 -5.58
C PHE A 132 -12.06 11.80 -6.04
N ALA A 133 -12.99 12.73 -6.14
CA ALA A 133 -12.68 14.13 -6.49
C ALA A 133 -11.74 14.78 -5.47
N LEU A 134 -11.95 14.53 -4.18
CA LEU A 134 -11.07 15.02 -3.11
C LEU A 134 -9.68 14.41 -3.16
N ILE A 135 -9.57 13.10 -3.40
CA ILE A 135 -8.27 12.41 -3.58
C ILE A 135 -7.52 13.01 -4.77
N ILE A 136 -8.17 13.14 -5.93
CA ILE A 136 -7.57 13.74 -7.13
C ILE A 136 -7.09 15.16 -6.85
N SER A 137 -7.91 15.98 -6.19
CA SER A 137 -7.56 17.36 -5.83
C SER A 137 -6.33 17.42 -4.92
N CYS A 138 -6.25 16.52 -3.93
CA CYS A 138 -5.09 16.41 -3.02
C CYS A 138 -3.80 16.08 -3.79
N ILE A 139 -3.87 15.16 -4.76
CA ILE A 139 -2.72 14.78 -5.59
C ILE A 139 -2.23 15.98 -6.41
N PHE A 140 -3.14 16.73 -7.04
CA PHE A 140 -2.79 17.93 -7.79
C PHE A 140 -2.12 18.99 -6.91
N LEU A 141 -2.64 19.23 -5.71
CA LEU A 141 -2.07 20.19 -4.76
C LEU A 141 -0.67 19.78 -4.29
N LEU A 142 -0.48 18.49 -3.98
CA LEU A 142 0.82 17.94 -3.57
C LEU A 142 1.85 17.97 -4.71
N SER A 143 1.40 17.75 -5.95
CA SER A 143 2.26 17.86 -7.13
C SER A 143 2.74 19.30 -7.32
N LYS A 144 1.82 20.27 -7.30
CA LYS A 144 2.14 21.69 -7.56
C LYS A 144 3.08 22.29 -6.51
N LYS A 145 2.80 22.08 -5.21
CA LYS A 145 3.63 22.60 -4.12
C LYS A 145 5.07 22.09 -4.17
N ARG A 146 5.32 20.93 -4.78
CA ARG A 146 6.67 20.36 -4.88
C ARG A 146 7.47 20.90 -6.06
N ASP A 147 6.83 21.25 -7.18
CA ASP A 147 7.48 21.93 -8.31
C ASP A 147 7.98 23.32 -7.90
N ASP A 148 7.24 24.00 -7.02
CA ASP A 148 7.64 25.29 -6.43
C ASP A 148 8.88 25.17 -5.51
N ILE A 149 9.02 24.06 -4.77
CA ILE A 149 10.19 23.80 -3.91
C ILE A 149 11.41 23.38 -4.73
N SER A 150 11.20 22.64 -5.82
CA SER A 150 12.29 22.19 -6.71
C SER A 150 12.83 23.28 -7.63
N SER A 151 12.09 24.36 -7.86
CA SER A 151 12.50 25.51 -8.69
C SER A 151 13.12 26.66 -7.88
N ALA A 152 13.07 26.57 -6.54
CA ALA A 152 13.66 27.54 -5.61
C ALA A 152 15.06 27.12 -5.07
N ASN A 153 15.55 25.92 -5.43
CA ASN A 153 16.91 25.42 -5.18
C ASN A 153 17.67 25.30 -6.50
#